data_AF-A0A8H5M4S6-F1
#
_entry.id   AF-A0A8H5M4S6-F1
#
_cell.length_a   1.000
_cell.length_b   1.000
_cell.length_c   1.000
_cell.angle_alpha   90.00
_cell.angle_beta   90.00
_cell.angle_gamma   90.00
#
_symmetry.space_group_name_H-M   'P 1'
#
loop_
_entity.id
_entity.type
_entity.pdbx_description
1 polymer ?
#
loop_
_entity_poly.entity_id
_entity_poly.type
_entity_poly.pdbx_seq_one_letter_code
_entity_poly.pdbx_strand_id
1 'polypeptide(L)'
;MTQMSTSLVRTLQIMSRLSVPPKTRIVPPLPALIKTAAEKPQQSIINILTQRKAAGSWPANLRIEPIVNKAALKNVHASIRPRLKKLLKEV
;
A
#
# COMPACT_ATOMS: atom_id res chain seq x y z
N MET A 1 -6.65 41.52 2.11
CA MET A 1 -5.58 41.67 1.12
C MET A 1 -4.48 40.66 1.44
N THR A 2 -4.18 39.81 0.45
CA THR A 2 -2.94 39.04 0.23
C THR A 2 -2.42 38.06 1.27
N GLN A 3 -2.37 36.80 0.83
CA GLN A 3 -1.68 35.65 1.40
C GLN A 3 -0.18 35.89 1.66
N MET A 4 0.37 35.16 2.63
CA MET A 4 1.75 34.69 2.56
C MET A 4 1.73 33.17 2.76
N SER A 5 1.81 32.43 1.65
CA SER A 5 2.20 31.02 1.67
C SER A 5 3.65 30.97 2.15
N THR A 6 3.88 30.55 3.39
CA THR A 6 5.22 30.21 3.86
C THR A 6 5.61 28.90 3.20
N SER A 7 6.21 28.99 2.02
CA SER A 7 6.90 27.87 1.39
C SER A 7 7.77 27.19 2.45
N LEU A 8 7.69 25.86 2.56
CA LEU A 8 8.64 25.03 3.28
C LEU A 8 10.04 25.27 2.68
N VAL A 9 10.72 26.35 3.10
CA VAL A 9 12.09 26.67 2.71
C VAL A 9 12.98 25.65 3.40
N ARG A 10 13.17 24.52 2.71
CA ARG A 10 14.33 23.62 2.77
C ARG A 10 15.17 23.73 4.05
N THR A 11 14.85 22.91 5.05
CA THR A 11 15.82 22.41 6.05
C THR A 11 16.77 21.41 5.38
N LEU A 12 17.52 21.84 4.37
CA LEU A 12 18.58 21.04 3.75
C LEU A 12 19.92 21.47 4.34
N GLN A 13 20.41 20.69 5.29
CA GLN A 13 21.77 20.86 5.80
C GLN A 13 22.75 20.12 4.86
N ILE A 14 23.50 20.88 4.06
CA ILE A 14 24.56 20.34 3.22
C ILE A 14 25.79 20.15 4.11
N MET A 15 26.32 18.92 4.19
CA MET A 15 27.53 18.59 4.94
C MET A 15 28.60 17.99 4.02
N SER A 16 29.87 18.18 4.38
CA SER A 16 30.99 17.60 3.65
C SER A 16 30.97 16.07 3.71
N ARG A 17 31.33 15.41 2.61
CA ARG A 17 31.42 13.94 2.56
C ARG A 17 32.47 13.40 3.54
N LEU A 18 33.50 14.19 3.85
CA LEU A 18 34.58 13.84 4.76
C LEU A 18 34.17 13.85 6.23
N SER A 19 33.10 14.58 6.59
CA SER A 19 32.58 14.61 7.96
C SER A 19 31.65 13.43 8.29
N VAL A 20 31.33 12.58 7.31
CA VAL A 20 30.46 11.41 7.48
C VAL A 20 31.34 10.17 7.71
N PRO A 21 31.27 9.51 8.86
CA PRO A 21 32.05 8.29 9.10
C PRO A 21 31.61 7.19 8.13
N PRO A 22 32.54 6.42 7.54
CA PRO A 22 32.33 5.58 6.34
C PRO A 22 31.34 4.40 6.50
N LYS A 23 30.74 4.22 7.69
CA LYS A 23 29.77 3.15 8.00
C LYS A 23 28.46 3.66 8.61
N THR A 24 28.17 4.96 8.52
CA THR A 24 26.86 5.45 8.99
C THR A 24 25.78 5.18 7.95
N ARG A 25 24.87 4.26 8.28
CA ARG A 25 23.60 4.12 7.57
C ARG A 25 22.76 5.35 7.90
N ILE A 26 22.86 6.38 7.06
CA ILE A 26 22.00 7.56 7.16
C ILE A 26 20.58 7.11 6.80
N VAL A 27 19.81 6.76 7.82
CA VAL A 27 18.37 6.58 7.67
C VAL A 27 17.78 7.99 7.71
N PRO A 28 17.19 8.50 6.62
CA PRO A 28 16.48 9.77 6.70
C PRO A 28 15.43 9.65 7.80
N PRO A 29 15.19 10.70 8.62
CA PRO A 29 14.09 10.69 9.57
C PRO A 29 12.79 10.57 8.76
N LEU A 30 12.31 9.34 8.60
CA LEU A 30 11.00 9.09 8.02
C LEU A 30 10.00 9.72 9.00
N PRO A 31 9.11 10.63 8.53
CA PRO A 31 8.08 11.16 9.39
C PRO A 31 7.30 9.98 9.99
N ALA A 32 7.17 9.95 11.32
CA ALA A 32 6.53 8.89 12.08
C ALA A 32 5.08 8.59 11.64
N LEU A 33 4.48 9.46 10.82
CA LEU A 33 3.20 9.30 10.14
C LEU A 33 3.07 8.03 9.29
N ILE A 34 4.16 7.47 8.77
CA ILE A 34 4.08 6.23 7.96
C ILE A 34 3.83 5.00 8.86
N LYS A 35 4.29 5.03 10.12
CA LYS A 35 4.17 3.89 11.04
C LYS A 35 2.73 3.75 11.56
N THR A 36 2.09 4.85 11.91
CA THR A 36 0.70 4.83 12.43
C THR A 36 -0.32 4.43 11.37
N ALA A 37 -0.08 4.75 10.09
CA ALA A 37 -0.91 4.29 8.97
C ALA A 37 -0.71 2.79 8.66
N ALA A 38 0.46 2.22 8.96
CA ALA A 38 0.75 0.80 8.79
C ALA A 38 0.24 -0.07 9.97
N GLU A 39 0.03 0.51 11.15
CA GLU A 39 -0.39 -0.21 12.36
C GLU A 39 -1.88 -0.60 12.36
N LYS A 40 -2.73 0.12 11.61
CA LYS A 40 -4.12 -0.27 11.40
C LYS A 40 -4.29 -0.67 9.94
N PRO A 41 -4.27 -1.97 9.60
CA PRO A 41 -4.65 -2.38 8.26
C PRO A 41 -6.07 -1.88 8.03
N GLN A 42 -6.24 -0.93 7.11
CA GLN A 42 -7.57 -0.51 6.68
C GLN A 42 -8.31 -1.78 6.24
N GLN A 43 -9.45 -2.04 6.86
CA GLN A 43 -10.25 -3.21 6.50
C GLN A 43 -10.65 -3.07 5.04
N SER A 44 -10.24 -4.02 4.20
CA SER A 44 -10.69 -4.06 2.82
C SER A 44 -12.20 -4.27 2.79
N ILE A 45 -12.84 -3.77 1.73
CA ILE A 45 -14.28 -3.93 1.53
C ILE A 45 -14.67 -5.43 1.55
N ILE A 46 -13.83 -6.30 0.98
CA ILE A 46 -14.03 -7.76 1.03
C ILE A 46 -14.03 -8.31 2.44
N ASN A 47 -13.20 -7.79 3.34
CA ASN A 47 -13.19 -8.23 4.73
C ASN A 47 -14.51 -7.86 5.43
N ILE A 48 -15.04 -6.66 5.14
CA ILE A 48 -16.33 -6.20 5.66
C ILE A 48 -17.47 -7.07 5.10
N LEU A 49 -17.44 -7.36 3.80
CA LEU A 49 -18.45 -8.17 3.12
C LEU A 49 -18.43 -9.64 3.55
N THR A 50 -17.26 -10.23 3.76
CA THR A 50 -17.12 -11.61 4.25
C THR A 50 -17.66 -11.76 5.68
N GLN A 51 -17.41 -10.78 6.56
CA GLN A 51 -18.02 -10.74 7.88
C GLN A 51 -19.55 -10.64 7.82
N ARG A 52 -20.09 -9.78 6.93
CA ARG A 52 -21.54 -9.67 6.72
C ARG A 52 -22.16 -10.96 6.16
N LYS A 53 -21.47 -11.65 5.26
CA LYS A 53 -21.90 -12.96 4.76
C LYS A 53 -22.00 -13.99 5.89
N ALA A 54 -21.03 -14.00 6.80
CA ALA A 54 -21.04 -14.89 7.95
C ALA A 54 -22.16 -14.57 8.96
N ALA A 55 -22.64 -13.32 8.99
CA ALA A 55 -23.72 -12.86 9.87
C ALA A 55 -25.14 -13.26 9.41
N GLY A 56 -25.29 -14.03 8.33
CA GLY A 56 -26.51 -14.78 7.99
C GLY A 56 -27.47 -14.13 7.00
N SER A 57 -27.54 -12.79 6.92
CA SER A 57 -28.37 -12.09 5.91
C SER A 57 -27.53 -11.74 4.68
N TRP A 58 -27.21 -12.75 3.87
CA TRP A 58 -26.46 -12.56 2.63
C TRP A 58 -27.38 -12.73 1.41
N PRO A 59 -27.48 -11.73 0.52
CA PRO A 59 -28.39 -11.80 -0.61
C PRO A 59 -27.89 -12.80 -1.66
N ALA A 60 -28.82 -13.57 -2.26
CA ALA A 60 -28.50 -14.66 -3.17
C ALA A 60 -27.85 -14.23 -4.48
N ASN A 61 -28.00 -12.95 -4.87
CA ASN A 61 -27.43 -12.38 -6.08
C ASN A 61 -25.99 -11.87 -5.92
N LEU A 62 -25.43 -11.86 -4.70
CA LEU A 62 -24.04 -11.42 -4.46
C LEU A 62 -23.13 -12.61 -4.19
N ARG A 63 -22.07 -12.75 -4.99
CA ARG A 63 -21.00 -13.72 -4.75
C ARG A 63 -19.70 -12.98 -4.44
N ILE A 64 -19.02 -13.40 -3.37
CA ILE A 64 -17.66 -12.94 -3.06
C ILE A 64 -16.70 -13.97 -3.66
N GLU A 65 -15.90 -13.54 -4.62
CA GLU A 65 -14.87 -14.39 -5.24
C GLU A 65 -13.67 -14.57 -4.30
N PRO A 66 -13.02 -15.75 -4.29
CA PRO A 66 -11.81 -15.98 -3.53
C PRO A 66 -10.62 -15.22 -4.16
N ILE A 67 -9.68 -14.80 -3.30
CA ILE A 67 -8.45 -14.13 -3.74
C ILE A 67 -7.60 -15.13 -4.54
N VAL A 68 -7.30 -14.77 -5.80
CA VAL A 68 -6.50 -15.59 -6.70
C VAL A 68 -5.01 -15.41 -6.42
N ASN A 69 -4.41 -16.41 -5.78
CA ASN A 69 -2.98 -16.42 -5.47
C ASN A 69 -2.10 -16.76 -6.68
N LYS A 70 -0.81 -16.39 -6.62
CA LYS A 70 0.18 -16.72 -7.67
C LYS A 70 0.24 -18.23 -7.98
N ALA A 71 0.01 -19.08 -6.97
CA ALA A 71 -0.05 -20.54 -7.11
C ALA A 71 -1.18 -20.99 -8.05
N ALA A 72 -2.35 -20.34 -7.99
CA ALA A 72 -3.48 -20.64 -8.87
C ALA A 72 -3.15 -20.32 -10.35
N LEU A 73 -2.21 -19.40 -10.59
CA LEU A 73 -1.76 -19.03 -11.93
C LEU A 73 -0.56 -19.87 -12.41
N LYS A 74 -0.18 -20.96 -11.72
CA LYS A 74 1.04 -21.74 -12.07
C LYS A 74 0.98 -22.33 -13.47
N ASN A 75 -0.18 -22.81 -13.89
CA ASN A 75 -0.37 -23.50 -15.17
C ASN A 75 -0.85 -22.54 -16.29
N VAL A 76 -0.87 -21.23 -16.03
CA VAL A 76 -1.24 -20.21 -17.02
C VAL A 76 0.00 -19.86 -17.84
N HIS A 77 -0.17 -19.86 -19.17
CA HIS A 77 0.91 -19.50 -20.09
C HIS A 77 1.51 -18.13 -19.75
N ALA A 78 2.84 -18.03 -19.83
CA ALA A 78 3.60 -16.87 -19.36
C ALA A 78 3.19 -15.56 -20.04
N SER A 79 2.79 -15.60 -21.31
CA SER A 79 2.34 -14.41 -22.05
C SER A 79 0.99 -13.85 -21.58
N ILE A 80 0.11 -14.69 -21.03
CA ILE A 80 -1.25 -14.30 -20.62
C ILE A 80 -1.28 -13.84 -19.16
N ARG A 81 -0.36 -14.37 -18.35
CA ARG A 81 -0.27 -14.14 -16.91
C ARG A 81 -0.25 -12.66 -16.48
N PRO A 82 0.49 -11.74 -17.15
CA PRO A 82 0.51 -10.33 -16.78
C PRO A 82 -0.86 -9.66 -16.98
N ARG A 83 -1.54 -9.98 -18.09
CA ARG A 83 -2.87 -9.46 -18.40
C ARG A 83 -3.90 -9.97 -17.38
N LEU A 84 -3.83 -11.25 -17.04
CA LEU A 84 -4.71 -11.85 -16.03
C LEU A 84 -4.52 -11.20 -14.65
N LYS A 85 -3.26 -11.01 -14.23
CA LYS A 85 -2.95 -10.34 -12.96
C LYS A 85 -3.47 -8.91 -12.90
N LYS A 86 -3.46 -8.19 -14.02
CA LYS A 86 -3.99 -6.82 -14.10
C LYS A 86 -5.50 -6.79 -13.89
N LEU A 87 -6.23 -7.77 -14.42
CA LEU A 87 -7.68 -7.90 -14.25
C LEU A 87 -8.07 -8.33 -12.82
N LEU A 88 -7.22 -9.11 -12.17
CA LEU A 88 -7.44 -9.62 -10.81
C LEU A 88 -7.00 -8.65 -9.70
N LYS A 89 -6.41 -7.51 -10.06
CA LYS A 89 -5.98 -6.50 -9.09
C LYS A 89 -7.10 -5.48 -8.90
N GLU A 90 -7.62 -5.38 -7.69
CA GLU A 90 -8.55 -4.31 -7.32
C GLU A 90 -7.81 -2.96 -7.30
N VAL A 91 -8.54 -1.90 -7.68
CA VAL A 91 -8.06 -0.50 -7.71
C VAL A 91 -7.91 0.03 -6.30
#